data_AF-A0A8S3DDU1-F1
#
_entry.id   AF-A0A8S3DDU1-F1
#
_cell.length_a   1.000
_cell.length_b   1.000
_cell.length_c   1.000
_cell.angle_alpha   90.00
_cell.angle_beta   90.00
_cell.angle_gamma   90.00
#
_symmetry.space_group_name_H-M   'P 1'
#
loop_
_entity.id
_entity.type
_entity.pdbx_description
1 polymer ?
#
loop_
_entity_poly.entity_id
_entity_poly.type
_entity_poly.pdbx_seq_one_letter_code
_entity_poly.pdbx_strand_id
1 'polypeptide(L)'
;RQYRRKKRPKRITLSGNYFFNPNSDSLTHRWPLGSTQEKAPLFNEYIFMYFKDLNDHIILLHDRIDTYCDLLSSLISFYVILNEAEMNRIMTFLTLVSIIFIPLTFFCGLFSMNFRHMPPLQWYYGYFFILTILGACGILTITFFKWKKWL
;
A
#
# COMPACT_ATOMS: atom_id res chain seq x y z
N ARG A 1 10.92 11.37 -27.05
CA ARG A 1 10.47 12.33 -26.02
C ARG A 1 10.86 11.78 -24.66
N GLN A 2 12.00 12.23 -24.12
CA GLN A 2 12.57 11.77 -22.85
C GLN A 2 11.89 12.53 -21.70
N TYR A 3 11.14 11.84 -20.84
CA TYR A 3 10.62 12.42 -19.61
C TYR A 3 11.73 12.49 -18.56
N ARG A 4 12.28 13.71 -18.45
CA ARG A 4 13.27 14.18 -17.49
C ARG A 4 12.77 13.91 -16.07
N ARG A 5 13.33 12.90 -15.40
CA ARG A 5 13.12 12.66 -13.96
C ARG A 5 13.50 13.94 -13.19
N LYS A 6 12.50 14.66 -12.68
CA LYS A 6 12.71 15.76 -11.72
C LYS A 6 13.37 15.16 -10.48
N LYS A 7 14.68 15.37 -10.35
CA LYS A 7 15.42 15.13 -9.10
C LYS A 7 14.69 15.88 -7.99
N ARG A 8 14.19 15.15 -6.99
CA ARG A 8 13.68 15.75 -5.76
C ARG A 8 14.80 16.64 -5.20
N PRO A 9 14.52 17.88 -4.77
CA PRO A 9 15.54 18.69 -4.13
C PRO A 9 16.07 17.91 -2.92
N LYS A 10 17.41 17.77 -2.82
CA LYS A 10 18.05 17.27 -1.60
C LYS A 10 17.47 18.09 -0.46
N ARG A 11 16.84 17.44 0.52
CA ARG A 11 16.50 18.06 1.81
C ARG A 11 17.84 18.56 2.35
N ILE A 12 18.06 19.87 2.25
CA ILE A 12 19.13 20.52 2.98
C ILE A 12 18.65 20.43 4.41
N THR A 13 19.02 19.35 5.09
CA THR A 13 18.96 19.30 6.54
C THR A 13 19.92 20.38 6.99
N LEU A 14 19.41 21.60 7.14
CA LEU A 14 20.06 22.66 7.89
C LEU A 14 20.12 22.11 9.32
N SER A 15 21.15 21.32 9.58
CA SER A 15 21.57 20.97 10.92
C SER A 15 21.61 22.29 11.68
N GLY A 16 20.77 22.41 12.71
CA GLY A 16 20.47 23.63 13.46
C GLY A 16 21.68 24.27 14.18
N ASN A 17 22.89 23.88 13.82
CA ASN A 17 24.15 24.35 14.40
C ASN A 17 24.68 25.64 13.77
N TYR A 18 24.00 26.21 12.77
CA TYR A 18 24.47 27.41 12.06
C TYR A 18 23.74 28.70 12.43
N PHE A 19 22.72 28.66 13.29
CA PHE A 19 21.97 29.89 13.62
C PHE A 19 22.63 30.72 14.73
N PHE A 20 23.39 30.08 15.63
CA PHE A 20 24.16 30.76 16.68
C PHE A 20 25.45 30.00 16.95
N ASN A 21 26.46 30.17 16.10
CA ASN A 21 27.82 29.83 16.46
C ASN A 21 28.57 31.12 16.86
N PRO A 22 28.64 31.46 18.16
CA PRO A 22 29.33 32.67 18.61
C PRO A 22 30.85 32.62 18.35
N ASN A 23 31.39 31.47 17.94
CA ASN A 23 32.81 31.23 17.70
C ASN A 23 33.11 30.88 16.23
N SER A 24 32.19 31.11 15.29
CA SER A 24 32.51 30.92 13.86
C SER A 24 33.29 32.13 13.34
N ASP A 25 34.61 32.00 13.31
CA ASP A 25 35.59 32.95 12.75
C ASP A 25 35.44 33.22 11.23
N SER A 26 34.35 32.75 10.60
CA SER A 26 34.13 32.86 9.16
C SER A 26 33.52 34.19 8.70
N LEU A 27 33.10 35.08 9.61
CA LEU A 27 32.44 36.35 9.28
C LEU A 27 33.26 37.60 9.63
N THR A 28 34.47 37.46 10.16
CA THR A 28 35.31 38.57 10.64
C THR A 28 36.12 39.29 9.56
N HIS A 29 36.18 38.80 8.32
CA HIS A 29 37.01 39.42 7.27
C HIS A 29 36.33 40.57 6.49
N ARG A 30 35.01 40.81 6.61
CA ARG A 30 34.27 41.66 5.64
C ARG A 30 33.61 42.93 6.16
N TRP A 31 33.80 43.32 7.41
CA TRP A 31 33.07 44.46 7.99
C TRP A 31 33.99 45.56 8.54
N PRO A 32 33.96 46.79 7.99
CA PRO A 32 34.73 47.91 8.52
C PRO A 32 33.83 48.76 9.42
N LEU A 33 33.62 48.37 10.67
CA LEU A 33 33.15 49.31 11.68
C LEU A 33 34.07 49.22 12.89
N GLY A 34 34.61 50.40 13.24
CA GLY A 34 35.60 50.58 14.27
C GLY A 34 35.17 50.03 15.62
N SER A 35 36.12 49.37 16.27
CA SER A 35 36.37 49.37 17.72
C SER A 35 35.24 49.89 18.62
N THR A 36 34.20 49.09 18.79
CA THR A 36 33.54 48.96 20.09
C THR A 36 33.44 47.48 20.40
N GLN A 37 34.52 46.94 20.98
CA GLN A 37 34.44 45.78 21.86
C GLN A 37 33.69 46.22 23.14
N GLU A 38 32.46 46.70 23.00
CA GLU A 38 31.53 46.69 24.11
C GLU A 38 31.10 45.24 24.23
N LYS A 39 31.83 44.51 25.07
CA LYS A 39 31.39 43.23 25.61
C LYS A 39 29.98 43.47 26.13
N ALA A 40 28.97 43.08 25.37
CA ALA A 40 27.58 43.19 25.78
C ALA A 40 27.46 42.48 27.14
N PRO A 41 27.30 43.24 28.23
CA PRO A 41 27.17 42.63 29.53
C PRO A 41 25.72 42.14 29.61
N LEU A 42 25.50 40.96 30.21
CA LEU A 42 24.18 40.48 30.67
C LEU A 42 23.28 39.70 29.67
N PHE A 43 23.81 38.83 28.79
CA PHE A 43 22.99 37.65 28.43
C PHE A 43 23.21 36.59 29.51
N ASN A 44 22.28 36.56 30.45
CA ASN A 44 22.26 35.66 31.59
C ASN A 44 22.38 34.20 31.13
N GLU A 45 23.40 33.46 31.57
CA GLU A 45 23.67 32.06 31.20
C GLU A 45 22.44 31.16 31.38
N TYR A 46 21.59 31.52 32.35
CA TYR A 46 20.28 30.93 32.59
C TYR A 46 19.31 31.07 31.40
N ILE A 47 19.22 32.25 30.75
CA ILE A 47 18.31 32.48 29.60
C ILE A 47 18.71 31.61 28.41
N PHE A 48 20.01 31.44 28.17
CA PHE A 48 20.52 30.56 27.11
C PHE A 48 20.17 29.09 27.40
N MET A 49 20.29 28.67 28.66
CA MET A 49 19.92 27.32 29.09
C MET A 49 18.41 27.04 28.92
N TYR A 50 17.54 28.00 29.27
CA TYR A 50 16.09 27.86 29.04
C TYR A 50 15.74 27.79 27.55
N PHE A 51 16.38 28.60 26.70
CA PHE A 51 16.13 28.57 25.26
C PHE A 51 16.59 27.25 24.64
N LYS A 52 17.72 26.72 25.10
CA LYS A 52 18.22 25.40 24.67
C LYS A 52 17.24 24.28 25.03
N ASP A 53 16.73 24.26 26.26
CA ASP A 53 15.79 23.23 26.71
C ASP A 53 14.47 23.26 25.91
N LEU A 54 13.96 24.45 25.61
CA LEU A 54 12.81 24.62 24.72
C LEU A 54 13.09 24.11 23.31
N ASN A 55 14.27 24.39 22.76
CA ASN A 55 14.66 23.90 21.44
C ASN A 55 14.79 22.38 21.42
N ASP A 56 15.37 21.77 22.45
CA ASP A 56 15.48 20.31 22.58
C ASP A 56 14.09 19.66 22.68
N HIS A 57 13.15 20.27 23.42
CA HIS A 57 11.76 19.82 23.48
C HIS A 57 11.04 19.94 22.12
N ILE A 58 11.27 21.01 21.36
CA ILE A 58 10.70 21.18 20.02
C ILE A 58 11.23 20.09 19.07
N ILE A 59 12.53 19.80 19.13
CA ILE A 59 13.15 18.75 18.31
C ILE A 59 12.56 17.38 18.68
N LEU A 60 12.45 17.08 19.98
CA LEU A 60 11.85 15.82 20.44
C LEU A 60 10.38 15.67 20.00
N LEU A 61 9.60 16.75 20.09
CA LEU A 61 8.21 16.73 19.63
C LEU A 61 8.12 16.56 18.12
N HIS A 62 9.03 17.18 17.36
CA HIS A 62 9.10 17.02 15.92
C HIS A 62 9.39 15.56 15.54
N ASP A 63 10.40 14.94 16.15
CA ASP A 63 10.74 13.54 15.92
C ASP A 63 9.55 12.62 16.26
N ARG A 64 8.83 12.90 17.35
CA ARG A 64 7.62 12.15 17.70
C ARG A 64 6.53 12.29 16.65
N ILE A 65 6.29 13.50 16.15
CA ILE A 65 5.30 13.73 15.08
C ILE A 65 5.69 12.97 13.81
N ASP A 66 6.96 12.99 13.44
CA ASP A 66 7.46 12.23 12.28
C ASP A 66 7.25 10.72 12.48
N THR A 67 7.56 10.18 13.66
CA THR A 67 7.27 8.75 13.94
C THR A 67 5.78 8.42 13.88
N TYR A 68 4.89 9.30 14.35
CA TYR A 68 3.45 9.08 14.24
C TYR A 68 2.95 9.14 12.80
N CYS A 69 3.50 10.05 11.98
CA CYS A 69 3.20 10.11 10.55
C CYS A 69 3.58 8.80 9.84
N ASP A 70 4.76 8.25 10.14
CA ASP A 70 5.23 6.99 9.57
C ASP A 70 4.36 5.80 10.00
N LEU A 71 3.98 5.74 11.28
CA LEU A 71 3.06 4.72 11.79
C LEU A 71 1.68 4.81 11.13
N LEU A 72 1.12 6.00 10.99
CA LEU A 72 -0.16 6.21 10.29
C LEU A 72 -0.08 5.76 8.83
N SER A 73 1.01 6.10 8.13
CA SER A 73 1.25 5.65 6.76
C SER A 73 1.30 4.12 6.66
N SER A 74 1.96 3.46 7.62
CA SER A 74 2.00 2.00 7.71
C SER A 74 0.62 1.39 7.97
N LEU A 75 -0.18 2.01 8.84
CA LEU A 75 -1.55 1.53 9.14
C LEU A 75 -2.48 1.66 7.94
N ILE A 76 -2.41 2.77 7.20
CA ILE A 76 -3.16 2.94 5.96
C ILE A 76 -2.75 1.87 4.94
N SER A 77 -1.45 1.62 4.80
CA SER A 77 -0.94 0.58 3.91
C SER A 77 -1.46 -0.81 4.31
N PHE A 78 -1.48 -1.11 5.61
CA PHE A 78 -2.04 -2.36 6.13
C PHE A 78 -3.54 -2.48 5.87
N TYR A 79 -4.31 -1.41 6.07
CA TYR A 79 -5.74 -1.37 5.77
C TYR A 79 -6.02 -1.65 4.29
N VAL A 80 -5.24 -1.06 3.39
CA VAL A 80 -5.35 -1.33 1.95
C VAL A 80 -5.09 -2.81 1.64
N ILE A 81 -4.05 -3.41 2.24
CA ILE A 81 -3.75 -4.85 2.08
C ILE A 81 -4.92 -5.72 2.55
N LEU A 82 -5.53 -5.40 3.70
CA LEU A 82 -6.69 -6.14 4.20
C LEU A 82 -7.87 -6.04 3.23
N ASN A 83 -8.15 -4.84 2.71
CA ASN A 83 -9.22 -4.63 1.75
C ASN A 83 -8.96 -5.37 0.42
N GLU A 84 -7.72 -5.40 -0.04
CA GLU A 84 -7.31 -6.21 -1.20
C GLU A 84 -7.48 -7.71 -0.95
N ALA A 85 -7.18 -8.18 0.26
CA ALA A 85 -7.37 -9.58 0.64
C ALA A 85 -8.85 -9.98 0.64
N GLU A 86 -9.73 -9.17 1.20
CA GLU A 86 -11.19 -9.39 1.17
C GLU A 86 -11.72 -9.33 -0.27
N MET A 87 -11.28 -8.37 -1.07
CA MET A 87 -11.67 -8.29 -2.47
C MET A 87 -11.21 -9.52 -3.26
N ASN A 88 -10.00 -10.02 -3.02
CA ASN A 88 -9.51 -11.25 -3.62
C ASN A 88 -10.37 -12.46 -3.17
N ARG A 89 -10.79 -12.52 -1.90
CA ARG A 89 -11.71 -13.56 -1.41
C ARG A 89 -13.06 -13.51 -2.11
N ILE A 90 -13.63 -12.32 -2.31
CA ILE A 90 -14.91 -12.17 -3.02
C ILE A 90 -14.77 -12.54 -4.50
N MET A 91 -13.72 -12.07 -5.17
CA MET A 91 -13.47 -12.38 -6.59
C MET A 91 -13.28 -13.88 -6.83
N THR A 92 -12.57 -14.55 -5.91
CA THR A 92 -12.39 -16.00 -5.98
C THR A 92 -13.70 -16.75 -5.75
N PHE A 93 -14.57 -16.28 -4.85
CA PHE A 93 -15.91 -16.84 -4.68
C PHE A 93 -16.79 -16.68 -5.93
N LEU A 94 -16.84 -15.47 -6.50
CA LEU A 94 -17.61 -15.21 -7.73
C LEU A 94 -17.10 -16.07 -8.90
N THR A 95 -15.78 -16.15 -9.06
CA THR A 95 -15.15 -16.96 -10.11
C THR A 95 -15.45 -18.45 -9.92
N LEU A 96 -15.46 -18.94 -8.68
CA LEU A 96 -15.82 -20.32 -8.37
C LEU A 96 -17.26 -20.63 -8.80
N VAL A 97 -18.19 -19.74 -8.44
CA VAL A 97 -19.59 -19.87 -8.83
C VAL A 97 -19.70 -19.90 -10.36
N SER A 98 -19.03 -18.99 -11.07
CA SER A 98 -19.02 -18.97 -12.54
C SER A 98 -18.42 -20.22 -13.18
N ILE A 99 -17.32 -20.77 -12.64
CA ILE A 99 -16.68 -21.99 -13.18
C ILE A 99 -17.65 -23.18 -13.13
N ILE A 100 -18.52 -23.26 -12.12
CA ILE A 100 -19.55 -24.30 -12.03
C ILE A 100 -20.67 -24.02 -13.03
N PHE A 101 -21.11 -22.77 -13.15
CA PHE A 101 -22.25 -22.42 -14.00
C PHE A 101 -21.95 -22.40 -15.50
N ILE A 102 -20.74 -22.05 -15.94
CA ILE A 102 -20.39 -21.98 -17.37
C ILE A 102 -20.62 -23.32 -18.10
N PRO A 103 -20.05 -24.47 -17.68
CA PRO A 103 -20.30 -25.74 -18.34
C PRO A 103 -21.77 -26.16 -18.20
N LEU A 104 -22.37 -25.93 -17.03
CA LEU A 104 -23.78 -26.26 -16.78
C LEU A 104 -24.73 -25.52 -17.75
N THR A 105 -24.47 -24.23 -17.95
CA THR A 105 -25.23 -23.34 -18.83
C THR A 105 -24.98 -23.68 -20.28
N PHE A 106 -23.75 -24.04 -20.65
CA PHE A 106 -23.41 -24.53 -21.98
C PHE A 106 -24.18 -25.80 -22.33
N PHE A 107 -24.24 -26.78 -21.42
CA PHE A 107 -25.05 -27.98 -21.61
C PHE A 107 -26.54 -27.66 -21.71
N CYS A 108 -27.07 -26.82 -20.82
CA CYS A 108 -28.46 -26.36 -20.90
C CYS A 108 -28.75 -25.69 -22.25
N GLY A 109 -27.84 -24.85 -22.75
CA GLY A 109 -27.92 -24.21 -24.06
C GLY A 109 -27.93 -25.22 -25.20
N LEU A 110 -27.03 -26.22 -25.18
CA LEU A 110 -27.00 -27.29 -26.19
C LEU A 110 -28.31 -28.09 -26.23
N PHE A 111 -28.92 -28.39 -25.08
CA PHE A 111 -30.20 -29.12 -25.01
C PHE A 111 -31.43 -28.24 -25.23
N SER A 112 -31.32 -26.93 -25.04
CA SER A 112 -32.36 -25.96 -25.36
C SER A 112 -32.57 -25.83 -26.88
N MET A 113 -31.54 -26.13 -27.67
CA MET A 113 -31.66 -26.17 -29.12
C MET A 113 -32.49 -27.39 -29.56
N ASN A 114 -33.67 -27.15 -30.14
CA ASN A 114 -34.57 -28.18 -30.70
C ASN A 114 -34.00 -28.82 -31.98
N PHE A 115 -32.90 -29.56 -31.88
CA PHE A 115 -32.36 -30.32 -33.01
C PHE A 115 -33.15 -31.62 -33.23
N ARG A 116 -33.81 -31.72 -34.40
CA ARG A 116 -34.65 -32.87 -34.82
C ARG A 116 -33.87 -34.18 -35.02
N HIS A 117 -32.54 -34.13 -35.09
CA HIS A 117 -31.64 -35.29 -35.07
C HIS A 117 -30.53 -35.02 -34.06
N MET A 118 -30.80 -35.25 -32.78
CA MET A 118 -29.75 -35.38 -31.78
C MET A 118 -29.29 -36.86 -31.75
N PRO A 119 -28.11 -37.21 -32.31
CA PRO A 119 -27.56 -38.56 -32.21
C PRO A 119 -27.48 -39.13 -30.76
N PRO A 120 -27.21 -38.33 -29.69
CA PRO A 120 -27.21 -38.87 -28.34
C PRO A 120 -28.59 -39.25 -27.80
N LEU A 121 -29.70 -38.73 -28.36
CA LEU A 121 -31.05 -39.04 -27.87
C LEU A 121 -31.63 -40.33 -28.49
N GLN A 122 -31.05 -40.81 -29.58
CA GLN A 122 -31.40 -42.11 -30.20
C GLN A 122 -30.75 -43.30 -29.48
N TRP A 123 -29.76 -43.05 -28.63
CA TRP A 123 -29.13 -44.06 -27.79
C TRP A 123 -29.85 -44.17 -26.45
N TYR A 124 -30.21 -45.39 -26.06
CA TYR A 124 -30.93 -45.70 -24.82
C TYR A 124 -30.24 -45.14 -23.56
N TYR A 125 -28.91 -45.00 -23.59
CA TYR A 125 -28.10 -44.51 -22.47
C TYR A 125 -27.67 -43.04 -22.60
N GLY A 126 -28.05 -42.32 -23.66
CA GLY A 126 -27.57 -40.95 -23.87
C GLY A 126 -27.98 -39.98 -22.75
N TYR A 127 -29.21 -40.11 -22.25
CA TYR A 127 -29.68 -39.35 -21.08
C TYR A 127 -28.82 -39.57 -19.84
N PHE A 128 -28.48 -40.83 -19.55
CA PHE A 128 -27.58 -41.18 -18.44
C PHE A 128 -26.17 -40.66 -18.64
N PHE A 129 -25.64 -40.71 -19.87
CA PHE A 129 -24.30 -40.23 -20.20
C PHE A 129 -24.15 -38.71 -19.95
N ILE A 130 -25.16 -37.94 -20.36
CA ILE A 130 -25.22 -36.49 -20.14
C ILE A 130 -25.29 -36.17 -18.65
N LEU A 131 -26.15 -36.88 -17.89
CA LEU A 131 -26.25 -36.73 -16.44
C LEU A 131 -24.93 -37.05 -15.73
N THR A 132 -24.22 -38.11 -16.15
CA THR A 132 -22.91 -38.44 -15.60
C THR A 132 -21.86 -37.37 -15.92
N ILE A 133 -21.86 -36.79 -17.12
CA ILE A 133 -20.94 -35.69 -17.46
C ILE A 133 -21.24 -34.45 -16.63
N LEU A 134 -22.52 -34.10 -16.47
CA LEU A 134 -22.95 -32.95 -15.67
C LEU A 134 -22.55 -33.14 -14.19
N GLY A 135 -22.82 -34.31 -13.64
CA GLY A 135 -22.43 -34.69 -12.28
C GLY A 135 -20.92 -34.74 -12.09
N ALA A 136 -20.18 -35.33 -13.04
CA ALA A 136 -18.72 -35.39 -12.99
C ALA A 136 -18.09 -34.00 -13.04
N CYS A 137 -18.63 -33.07 -13.83
CA CYS A 137 -18.14 -31.69 -13.90
C CYS A 137 -18.36 -30.94 -12.58
N GLY A 138 -19.51 -31.11 -11.94
CA GLY A 138 -19.77 -30.59 -10.59
C GLY A 138 -18.84 -31.20 -9.52
N ILE A 139 -18.61 -32.51 -9.58
CA ILE A 139 -17.72 -33.20 -8.63
C ILE A 139 -16.26 -32.77 -8.83
N LEU A 140 -15.80 -32.66 -10.08
CA LEU A 140 -14.44 -32.19 -10.44
C LEU A 140 -14.15 -30.80 -9.89
N THR A 141 -15.09 -29.87 -10.04
CA THR A 141 -14.92 -28.49 -9.55
C THR A 141 -14.86 -28.45 -8.01
N ILE A 142 -15.70 -29.22 -7.31
CA ILE A 142 -15.68 -29.31 -5.84
C ILE A 142 -14.39 -29.98 -5.33
N THR A 143 -13.97 -31.09 -5.94
CA THR A 143 -12.75 -31.81 -5.55
C THR A 143 -11.48 -31.02 -5.84
N PHE A 144 -11.41 -30.35 -7.00
CA PHE A 144 -10.32 -29.43 -7.32
C PHE A 144 -10.18 -28.31 -6.28
N PHE A 145 -11.31 -27.79 -5.80
CA PHE A 145 -11.32 -26.75 -4.78
C PHE A 145 -10.87 -27.25 -3.40
N LYS A 146 -11.32 -28.44 -2.98
CA LYS A 146 -10.82 -29.08 -1.74
C LYS A 146 -9.31 -29.35 -1.80
N TRP A 147 -8.79 -29.73 -2.96
CA TRP A 147 -7.35 -29.98 -3.14
C TRP A 147 -6.51 -28.73 -3.04
N LYS A 148 -7.03 -27.59 -3.52
CA LYS A 148 -6.30 -26.33 -3.47
C LYS A 148 -6.25 -25.69 -2.07
N LYS A 149 -6.99 -26.22 -1.07
CA LYS A 149 -7.11 -25.67 0.30
C LYS A 149 -7.46 -24.18 0.32
N TRP A 150 -8.34 -23.75 -0.58
CA TRP A 150 -8.88 -22.38 -0.60
C TRP A 150 -10.15 -22.24 0.25
N LEU A 151 -10.46 -23.30 1.01
CA LEU A 151 -11.42 -23.38 2.11
C LEU A 151 -10.66 -23.70 3.38
#